data_AF-A0A3C0Q829-F1
#
_entry.id   AF-A0A3C0Q829-F1
#
_cell.length_a   1.000
_cell.length_b   1.000
_cell.length_c   1.000
_cell.angle_alpha   90.00
_cell.angle_beta   90.00
_cell.angle_gamma   90.00
#
_symmetry.space_group_name_H-M   'P 1'
#
loop_
_entity.id
_entity.type
_entity.pdbx_description
1 polymer ?
#
loop_
_entity_poly.entity_id
_entity_poly.type
_entity_poly.pdbx_seq_one_letter_code
_entity_poly.pdbx_strand_id
1 'polypeptide(L)'
;VKMSNLCSEITLPTGRDHLGNDRTAVCCLSSLNLETFEEWQDHPTFVEDIMRFLDNVLTDFINKAPDSMKRAKYAAMRERSVGLGVMGFHSFLQSKMIPMEGVMAKVWNRKMFQHIKRQADDASVKLAHERGACPDAADYGVMERFSNKMAIAPTASISIICGGASPGIEPVAANAYTHKTLSGSFAVKSPYLEKLLQEKGMDNEDVWSSIYTNEGSVQHLDFLSADEKDVFKTAFEIDQRWLVEHAGDRTPFICQAQSLNVFLPANVHKSDLHQIHWDAWAKGVKSLYYCRSKSIQRAESAASWHRTKTANDAHAPQQLELGEEPKKYEECLACQ
;
A
#
# COMPACT_ATOMS: atom_id res chain seq x y z
N VAL A 1 -3.09 -13.70 19.79
CA VAL A 1 -3.59 -12.44 19.19
C VAL A 1 -5.11 -12.45 19.26
N LYS A 2 -5.76 -11.40 19.77
CA LYS A 2 -7.23 -11.37 19.96
C LYS A 2 -7.97 -10.54 18.91
N MET A 3 -7.29 -9.58 18.30
CA MET A 3 -7.83 -8.63 17.32
C MET A 3 -6.69 -8.05 16.49
N SER A 4 -7.02 -7.42 15.37
CA SER A 4 -6.10 -6.59 14.58
C SER A 4 -6.18 -5.10 15.00
N ASN A 5 -5.39 -4.24 14.37
CA ASN A 5 -5.53 -2.77 14.43
C ASN A 5 -6.61 -2.23 13.47
N LEU A 6 -6.72 -0.89 13.41
CA LEU A 6 -7.65 -0.13 12.57
C LEU A 6 -7.59 -0.49 11.08
N CYS A 7 -6.40 -0.77 10.55
CA CYS A 7 -6.20 -1.02 9.12
C CYS A 7 -6.06 -2.52 8.78
N SER A 8 -6.25 -3.41 9.76
CA SER A 8 -6.26 -4.87 9.59
C SER A 8 -4.92 -5.55 9.24
N GLU A 9 -3.78 -4.86 9.30
CA GLU A 9 -2.44 -5.39 8.98
C GLU A 9 -1.63 -5.83 10.21
N ILE A 10 -1.97 -5.35 11.41
CA ILE A 10 -1.20 -5.60 12.65
C ILE A 10 -1.83 -6.71 13.47
N THR A 11 -1.08 -7.79 13.70
CA THR A 11 -1.56 -8.97 14.45
C THR A 11 -0.71 -9.22 15.70
N LEU A 12 -0.60 -8.20 16.54
CA LEU A 12 0.19 -8.24 17.78
C LEU A 12 -0.65 -8.63 19.01
N PRO A 13 -0.06 -9.27 20.02
CA PRO A 13 -0.78 -9.66 21.24
C PRO A 13 -1.17 -8.44 22.09
N THR A 14 -2.37 -8.48 22.67
CA THR A 14 -2.90 -7.47 23.58
C THR A 14 -3.54 -8.12 24.81
N GLY A 15 -3.60 -7.37 25.92
CA GLY A 15 -4.09 -7.87 27.20
C GLY A 15 -2.99 -8.47 28.07
N ARG A 16 -3.37 -9.29 29.05
CA ARG A 16 -2.44 -9.85 30.03
C ARG A 16 -1.53 -10.91 29.40
N ASP A 17 -0.22 -10.79 29.60
CA ASP A 17 0.78 -11.73 29.11
C ASP A 17 1.12 -12.84 30.12
N HIS A 18 2.04 -13.73 29.74
CA HIS A 18 2.47 -14.86 30.55
C HIS A 18 3.28 -14.46 31.80
N LEU A 19 3.76 -13.21 31.87
CA LEU A 19 4.43 -12.62 33.03
C LEU A 19 3.44 -11.89 33.94
N GLY A 20 2.16 -11.91 33.61
CA GLY A 20 1.09 -11.26 34.38
C GLY A 20 0.95 -9.76 34.12
N ASN A 21 1.67 -9.20 33.14
CA ASN A 21 1.65 -7.77 32.80
C ASN A 21 0.64 -7.47 31.69
N ASP A 22 0.03 -6.29 31.73
CA ASP A 22 -0.91 -5.86 30.69
C ASP A 22 -0.21 -5.19 29.51
N ARG A 23 -0.46 -5.70 28.31
CA ARG A 23 0.05 -5.18 27.04
C ARG A 23 -0.99 -4.35 26.29
N THR A 24 -0.50 -3.29 25.65
CA THR A 24 -1.20 -2.58 24.57
C THR A 24 -0.25 -2.57 23.39
N ALA A 25 -0.61 -3.22 22.28
CA ALA A 25 0.26 -3.32 21.13
C ALA A 25 0.52 -1.95 20.51
N VAL A 26 1.74 -1.75 20.03
CA VAL A 26 2.20 -0.57 19.31
C VAL A 26 3.08 -1.05 18.17
N CYS A 27 3.03 -0.34 17.05
CA CYS A 27 3.83 -0.65 15.88
C CYS A 27 4.34 0.65 15.27
N CYS A 28 5.55 0.62 14.73
CA CYS A 28 6.08 1.67 13.87
C CYS A 28 6.19 1.11 12.45
N LEU A 29 5.85 1.95 11.47
CA LEU A 29 5.64 1.55 10.08
C LEU A 29 6.57 2.33 9.16
N SER A 30 7.05 1.66 8.12
CA SER A 30 7.67 2.26 6.95
C SER A 30 7.43 1.36 5.75
N SER A 31 7.47 1.91 4.53
CA SER A 31 7.12 1.16 3.32
C SER A 31 8.18 1.31 2.24
N LEU A 32 8.57 0.18 1.65
CA LEU A 32 9.47 0.13 0.50
C LEU A 32 8.71 0.52 -0.77
N ASN A 33 9.29 1.36 -1.62
CA ASN A 33 8.71 1.62 -2.95
C ASN A 33 9.09 0.50 -3.92
N LEU A 34 8.14 -0.34 -4.32
CA LEU A 34 8.35 -1.42 -5.28
C LEU A 34 8.46 -0.92 -6.72
N GLU A 35 7.99 0.29 -7.01
CA GLU A 35 8.15 0.91 -8.33
C GLU A 35 9.64 0.96 -8.74
N THR A 36 10.51 1.27 -7.79
CA THR A 36 11.97 1.31 -7.94
C THR A 36 12.66 0.06 -7.40
N PHE A 37 11.94 -1.07 -7.27
CA PHE A 37 12.46 -2.33 -6.70
C PHE A 37 13.81 -2.74 -7.30
N GLU A 38 13.95 -2.63 -8.62
CA GLU A 38 15.17 -3.06 -9.29
C GLU A 38 16.37 -2.17 -9.02
N GLU A 39 16.17 -0.94 -8.57
CA GLU A 39 17.24 -0.01 -8.21
C GLU A 39 17.85 -0.35 -6.85
N TRP A 40 17.03 -0.83 -5.91
CA TRP A 40 17.47 -1.07 -4.53
C TRP A 40 17.59 -2.54 -4.13
N GLN A 41 17.04 -3.50 -4.88
CA GLN A 41 17.04 -4.93 -4.50
C GLN A 41 18.45 -5.47 -4.20
N ASP A 42 19.47 -4.99 -4.92
CA ASP A 42 20.86 -5.45 -4.77
C ASP A 42 21.69 -4.55 -3.85
N HIS A 43 21.10 -3.49 -3.29
CA HIS A 43 21.81 -2.59 -2.38
C HIS A 43 22.04 -3.29 -1.03
N PRO A 44 23.30 -3.43 -0.58
CA PRO A 44 23.68 -4.36 0.49
C PRO A 44 23.07 -4.04 1.86
N THR A 45 22.73 -2.78 2.12
CA THR A 45 22.22 -2.34 3.43
C THR A 45 20.82 -1.74 3.35
N PHE A 46 20.16 -1.69 2.20
CA PHE A 46 18.95 -0.86 2.04
C PHE A 46 17.83 -1.24 3.00
N VAL A 47 17.47 -2.53 3.07
CA VAL A 47 16.46 -3.01 4.02
C VAL A 47 16.99 -2.96 5.45
N GLU A 48 18.27 -3.24 5.68
CA GLU A 48 18.88 -3.15 7.02
C GLU A 48 18.76 -1.73 7.60
N ASP A 49 19.07 -0.70 6.80
CA ASP A 49 19.04 0.70 7.21
C ASP A 49 17.61 1.11 7.62
N ILE A 50 16.59 0.62 6.89
CA ILE A 50 15.19 0.87 7.21
C ILE A 50 14.78 0.12 8.49
N MET A 51 15.20 -1.15 8.66
CA MET A 51 14.93 -1.90 9.88
C MET A 51 15.61 -1.26 11.10
N ARG A 52 16.84 -0.75 10.94
CA ARG A 52 17.57 0.00 11.96
C ARG A 52 16.88 1.33 12.29
N PHE A 53 16.37 2.03 11.28
CA PHE A 53 15.54 3.22 11.45
C PHE A 53 14.28 2.92 12.28
N LEU A 54 13.54 1.86 11.94
CA LEU A 54 12.37 1.43 12.70
C LEU A 54 12.73 1.07 14.15
N ASP A 55 13.85 0.38 14.39
CA ASP A 55 14.34 0.10 15.75
C ASP A 55 14.67 1.38 16.53
N ASN A 56 15.23 2.39 15.86
CA ASN A 56 15.56 3.68 16.47
C ASN A 56 14.26 4.43 16.84
N VAL A 57 13.27 4.48 15.94
CA VAL A 57 11.95 5.10 16.21
C VAL A 57 11.28 4.42 17.40
N LEU A 58 11.30 3.09 17.44
CA LEU A 58 10.70 2.33 18.54
C LEU A 58 11.46 2.56 19.86
N THR A 59 12.79 2.68 19.80
CA THR A 59 13.61 3.05 20.97
C THR A 59 13.25 4.43 21.49
N ASP A 60 13.06 5.41 20.60
CA ASP A 60 12.66 6.76 20.98
C ASP A 60 11.30 6.75 21.70
N PHE A 61 10.32 6.02 21.14
CA PHE A 61 9.03 5.80 21.79
C PHE A 61 9.19 5.16 23.17
N ILE A 62 9.95 4.07 23.30
CA ILE A 62 10.17 3.39 24.59
C ILE A 62 10.77 4.35 25.63
N ASN A 63 11.72 5.19 25.22
CA ASN A 63 12.40 6.10 26.13
C ASN A 63 11.51 7.27 26.57
N LYS A 64 10.75 7.86 25.63
CA LYS A 64 10.01 9.11 25.86
C LYS A 64 8.53 8.95 26.17
N ALA A 65 7.93 7.77 25.93
CA ALA A 65 6.51 7.57 26.17
C ALA A 65 6.13 7.87 27.62
N PRO A 66 5.05 8.64 27.85
CA PRO A 66 4.62 9.01 29.20
C PRO A 66 4.09 7.80 29.97
N ASP A 67 4.02 7.90 31.29
CA ASP A 67 3.53 6.82 32.17
C ASP A 67 2.07 6.42 31.90
N SER A 68 1.26 7.33 31.35
CA SER A 68 -0.09 7.01 30.86
C SER A 68 -0.09 5.94 29.76
N MET A 69 1.03 5.77 29.05
CA MET A 69 1.26 4.76 28.02
C MET A 69 2.13 3.59 28.50
N LYS A 70 2.29 3.37 29.81
CA LYS A 70 3.16 2.31 30.37
C LYS A 70 2.93 0.92 29.77
N ARG A 71 1.67 0.56 29.47
CA ARG A 71 1.31 -0.73 28.85
C ARG A 71 1.85 -0.87 27.42
N ALA A 72 1.85 0.23 26.68
CA ALA A 72 2.40 0.30 25.33
C ALA A 72 3.92 0.32 25.35
N LYS A 73 4.52 1.10 26.25
CA LYS A 73 5.97 1.12 26.47
C LYS A 73 6.49 -0.29 26.85
N TYR A 74 5.78 -0.99 27.72
CA TYR A 74 6.09 -2.36 28.11
C TYR A 74 6.02 -3.32 26.90
N ALA A 75 4.92 -3.30 26.14
CA ALA A 75 4.76 -4.15 24.96
C ALA A 75 5.84 -3.87 23.89
N ALA A 76 6.11 -2.59 23.57
CA ALA A 76 7.16 -2.19 22.64
C ALA A 76 8.54 -2.68 23.08
N MET A 77 8.88 -2.53 24.37
CA MET A 77 10.17 -2.96 24.91
C MET A 77 10.34 -4.47 24.82
N ARG A 78 9.29 -5.25 25.15
CA ARG A 78 9.28 -6.71 25.14
C ARG A 78 9.38 -7.29 23.73
N GLU A 79 8.52 -6.85 22.82
CA GLU A 79 8.38 -7.45 21.49
C GLU A 79 9.29 -6.82 20.44
N ARG A 80 9.51 -5.51 20.58
CA ARG A 80 10.12 -4.67 19.56
C ARG A 80 9.51 -4.84 18.16
N SER A 81 8.23 -5.20 18.07
CA SER A 81 7.59 -5.47 16.78
C SER A 81 7.54 -4.21 15.89
N VAL A 82 7.87 -4.37 14.61
CA VAL A 82 7.83 -3.34 13.57
C VAL A 82 7.00 -3.81 12.37
N GLY A 83 6.59 -2.87 11.51
CA GLY A 83 5.84 -3.18 10.29
C GLY A 83 6.49 -2.57 9.07
N LEU A 84 7.42 -3.31 8.47
CA LEU A 84 7.94 -3.03 7.14
C LEU A 84 6.89 -3.44 6.10
N GLY A 85 6.33 -2.45 5.43
CA GLY A 85 5.35 -2.58 4.37
C GLY A 85 5.93 -2.31 2.98
N VAL A 86 5.04 -2.17 2.01
CA VAL A 86 5.39 -1.81 0.63
C VAL A 86 4.39 -0.81 0.07
N MET A 87 4.76 -0.15 -1.02
CA MET A 87 3.89 0.58 -1.94
C MET A 87 4.39 0.39 -3.38
N GLY A 88 3.68 0.92 -4.37
CA GLY A 88 4.16 0.94 -5.76
C GLY A 88 4.06 -0.39 -6.50
N PHE A 89 3.33 -1.39 -5.98
CA PHE A 89 3.24 -2.70 -6.64
C PHE A 89 2.64 -2.63 -8.04
N HIS A 90 1.50 -1.94 -8.20
CA HIS A 90 0.88 -1.81 -9.53
C HIS A 90 1.70 -0.90 -10.44
N SER A 91 2.27 0.19 -9.92
CA SER A 91 3.21 1.04 -10.67
C SER A 91 4.39 0.24 -11.24
N PHE A 92 4.97 -0.66 -10.45
CA PHE A 92 6.01 -1.56 -10.94
C PHE A 92 5.53 -2.46 -12.08
N LEU A 93 4.33 -3.04 -11.96
CA LEU A 93 3.78 -3.89 -13.02
C LEU A 93 3.52 -3.09 -14.30
N GLN A 94 2.96 -1.88 -14.18
CA GLN A 94 2.72 -0.98 -15.31
C GLN A 94 4.02 -0.54 -15.99
N SER A 95 5.07 -0.23 -15.22
CA SER A 95 6.38 0.14 -15.77
C SER A 95 7.03 -0.98 -16.59
N LYS A 96 6.63 -2.23 -16.32
CA LYS A 96 7.07 -3.44 -17.03
C LYS A 96 6.07 -3.93 -18.08
N MET A 97 4.96 -3.23 -18.29
CA MET A 97 3.86 -3.68 -19.15
C MET A 97 3.36 -5.09 -18.79
N ILE A 98 3.24 -5.38 -17.49
CA ILE A 98 2.75 -6.65 -16.96
C ILE A 98 1.32 -6.47 -16.43
N PRO A 99 0.32 -7.18 -16.97
CA PRO A 99 -1.01 -7.21 -16.39
C PRO A 99 -0.99 -7.75 -14.97
N MET A 100 -1.74 -7.12 -14.06
CA MET A 100 -1.90 -7.62 -12.69
C MET A 100 -2.56 -9.01 -12.66
N GLU A 101 -3.43 -9.30 -13.64
CA GLU A 101 -4.15 -10.56 -13.83
C GLU A 101 -3.30 -11.61 -14.57
N GLY A 102 -2.02 -11.72 -14.21
CA GLY A 102 -1.05 -12.50 -14.97
C GLY A 102 -0.13 -13.35 -14.12
N VAL A 103 0.38 -14.43 -14.73
CA VAL A 103 1.41 -15.30 -14.13
C VAL A 103 2.67 -14.50 -13.79
N MET A 104 3.07 -13.56 -14.65
CA MET A 104 4.24 -12.72 -14.41
C MET A 104 4.07 -11.81 -13.19
N ALA A 105 2.87 -11.27 -12.95
CA ALA A 105 2.58 -10.52 -11.73
C ALA A 105 2.75 -11.39 -10.48
N LYS A 106 2.31 -12.67 -10.51
CA LYS A 106 2.52 -13.61 -9.41
C LYS A 106 4.00 -13.90 -9.15
N VAL A 107 4.77 -14.08 -10.22
CA VAL A 107 6.23 -14.33 -10.14
C VAL A 107 6.93 -13.14 -9.46
N TRP A 108 6.63 -11.91 -9.89
CA TRP A 108 7.19 -10.71 -9.27
C TRP A 108 6.74 -10.51 -7.84
N ASN A 109 5.45 -10.71 -7.56
CA ASN A 109 4.91 -10.68 -6.21
C ASN A 109 5.69 -11.60 -5.28
N ARG A 110 5.81 -12.89 -5.63
CA ARG A 110 6.56 -13.86 -4.81
C ARG A 110 8.04 -13.48 -4.68
N LYS A 111 8.69 -13.09 -5.78
CA LYS A 111 10.10 -12.66 -5.77
C LYS A 111 10.33 -11.50 -4.80
N MET A 112 9.53 -10.44 -4.89
CA MET A 112 9.66 -9.25 -4.04
C MET A 112 9.45 -9.58 -2.56
N PHE A 113 8.35 -10.26 -2.22
CA PHE A 113 8.05 -10.56 -0.82
C PHE A 113 9.00 -11.57 -0.18
N GLN A 114 9.45 -12.59 -0.93
CA GLN A 114 10.49 -13.50 -0.47
C GLN A 114 11.81 -12.78 -0.24
N HIS A 115 12.18 -11.88 -1.14
CA HIS A 115 13.40 -11.07 -1.04
C HIS A 115 13.36 -10.15 0.19
N ILE A 116 12.27 -9.40 0.38
CA ILE A 116 12.10 -8.50 1.52
C ILE A 116 12.09 -9.27 2.83
N LYS A 117 11.40 -10.41 2.90
CA LYS A 117 11.37 -11.26 4.10
C LYS A 117 12.77 -11.71 4.50
N ARG A 118 13.55 -12.22 3.54
CA ARG A 118 14.94 -12.64 3.79
C ARG A 118 15.77 -11.49 4.34
N GLN A 119 15.74 -10.33 3.67
CA GLN A 119 16.53 -9.17 4.12
C GLN A 119 16.08 -8.65 5.50
N ALA A 120 14.78 -8.62 5.78
CA ALA A 120 14.26 -8.20 7.07
C ALA A 120 14.64 -9.17 8.21
N ASP A 121 14.68 -10.47 7.93
CA ASP A 121 15.17 -11.49 8.87
C ASP A 121 16.67 -11.31 9.13
N ASP A 122 17.48 -11.21 8.07
CA ASP A 122 18.93 -11.03 8.17
C ASP A 122 19.27 -9.77 8.98
N ALA A 123 18.57 -8.66 8.70
CA ALA A 123 18.73 -7.40 9.44
C ALA A 123 18.35 -7.54 10.92
N SER A 124 17.32 -8.32 11.25
CA SER A 124 16.88 -8.48 12.63
C SER A 124 17.86 -9.32 13.45
N VAL A 125 18.43 -10.38 12.88
CA VAL A 125 19.49 -11.17 13.52
C VAL A 125 20.74 -10.32 13.73
N LYS A 126 21.16 -9.56 12.70
CA LYS A 126 22.32 -8.66 12.81
C LYS A 126 22.14 -7.62 13.93
N LEU A 127 20.99 -6.95 13.96
CA LEU A 127 20.67 -5.98 15.02
C LEU A 127 20.55 -6.64 16.40
N ALA A 128 20.17 -7.92 16.48
CA ALA A 128 20.14 -8.66 17.75
C ALA A 128 21.56 -8.89 18.29
N HIS A 129 22.53 -9.20 17.42
CA HIS A 129 23.93 -9.31 17.82
C HIS A 129 24.52 -7.96 18.25
N GLU A 130 24.14 -6.87 17.59
CA GLU A 130 24.64 -5.53 17.93
C GLU A 130 24.00 -4.92 19.18
N ARG A 131 22.68 -5.14 19.39
CA ARG A 131 21.87 -4.41 20.37
C ARG A 131 21.15 -5.30 21.39
N GLY A 132 21.36 -6.61 21.30
CA GLY A 132 20.61 -7.63 22.03
C GLY A 132 19.29 -7.99 21.35
N ALA A 133 18.90 -9.27 21.46
CA ALA A 133 17.58 -9.75 21.07
C ALA A 133 16.47 -9.04 21.87
N CYS A 134 15.27 -8.94 21.30
CA CYS A 134 14.13 -8.48 22.11
C CYS A 134 13.83 -9.48 23.23
N PRO A 135 13.36 -9.03 24.41
CA PRO A 135 13.07 -9.92 25.53
C PRO A 135 12.12 -11.07 25.18
N ASP A 136 11.09 -10.81 24.38
CA ASP A 136 10.16 -11.88 23.97
C ASP A 136 10.85 -12.94 23.12
N ALA A 137 11.79 -12.60 22.24
CA ALA A 137 12.55 -13.60 21.48
C ALA A 137 13.58 -14.32 22.39
N ALA A 138 14.27 -13.56 23.24
CA ALA A 138 15.29 -14.07 24.15
C ALA A 138 14.73 -15.10 25.16
N ASP A 139 13.50 -14.90 25.64
CA ASP A 139 12.83 -15.84 26.55
C ASP A 139 12.64 -17.24 25.94
N TYR A 140 12.62 -17.36 24.60
CA TYR A 140 12.57 -18.63 23.86
C TYR A 140 13.93 -19.03 23.26
N GLY A 141 15.02 -18.35 23.63
CA GLY A 141 16.36 -18.62 23.12
C GLY A 141 16.56 -18.22 21.65
N VAL A 142 15.74 -17.30 21.12
CA VAL A 142 15.80 -16.84 19.73
C VAL A 142 16.59 -15.54 19.63
N MET A 143 17.59 -15.50 18.73
CA MET A 143 18.45 -14.33 18.50
C MET A 143 17.87 -13.39 17.44
N GLU A 144 16.76 -12.73 17.78
CA GLU A 144 16.04 -11.80 16.89
C GLU A 144 15.81 -10.46 17.58
N ARG A 145 16.02 -9.36 16.85
CA ARG A 145 15.81 -8.01 17.40
C ARG A 145 14.33 -7.65 17.45
N PHE A 146 13.52 -8.22 16.56
CA PHE A 146 12.11 -7.92 16.42
C PHE A 146 11.29 -9.21 16.44
N SER A 147 10.28 -9.30 17.30
CA SER A 147 9.34 -10.44 17.30
C SER A 147 8.52 -10.49 16.02
N ASN A 148 8.20 -9.32 15.43
CA ASN A 148 7.54 -9.19 14.14
C ASN A 148 8.19 -8.08 13.32
N LYS A 149 8.26 -8.27 11.99
CA LYS A 149 9.04 -7.45 11.06
C LYS A 149 8.23 -6.83 9.93
N MET A 150 7.25 -7.56 9.39
CA MET A 150 6.54 -7.17 8.17
C MET A 150 5.03 -7.09 8.39
N ALA A 151 4.45 -5.99 7.93
CA ALA A 151 3.01 -5.73 7.89
C ALA A 151 2.70 -4.78 6.74
N ILE A 152 1.72 -5.12 5.90
CA ILE A 152 1.42 -4.32 4.70
C ILE A 152 0.26 -3.38 5.00
N ALA A 153 0.59 -2.17 5.47
CA ALA A 153 -0.38 -1.12 5.78
C ALA A 153 -0.84 -0.37 4.52
N PRO A 154 -1.97 0.37 4.57
CA PRO A 154 -2.36 1.28 3.50
C PRO A 154 -1.36 2.43 3.40
N THR A 155 -1.00 2.83 2.18
CA THR A 155 0.04 3.84 1.94
C THR A 155 -0.44 5.03 1.11
N ALA A 156 -1.74 5.30 1.09
CA ALA A 156 -2.35 6.32 0.24
C ALA A 156 -1.60 7.68 0.27
N SER A 157 -1.37 8.26 1.45
CA SER A 157 -0.68 9.55 1.55
C SER A 157 0.81 9.49 1.15
N ILE A 158 1.55 8.48 1.61
CA ILE A 158 3.00 8.40 1.31
C ILE A 158 3.27 8.02 -0.15
N SER A 159 2.34 7.33 -0.79
CA SER A 159 2.40 7.00 -2.22
C SER A 159 2.29 8.25 -3.09
N ILE A 160 1.47 9.22 -2.69
CA ILE A 160 1.38 10.55 -3.31
C ILE A 160 2.68 11.34 -3.08
N ILE A 161 3.20 11.34 -1.85
CA ILE A 161 4.47 12.02 -1.51
C ILE A 161 5.63 11.47 -2.35
N CYS A 162 5.65 10.17 -2.61
CA CYS A 162 6.70 9.50 -3.38
C CYS A 162 6.46 9.53 -4.90
N GLY A 163 5.89 10.61 -5.43
CA GLY A 163 5.73 10.81 -6.87
C GLY A 163 4.48 10.17 -7.48
N GLY A 164 3.52 9.75 -6.65
CA GLY A 164 2.25 9.17 -7.15
C GLY A 164 2.33 7.69 -7.48
N ALA A 165 3.22 6.94 -6.82
CA ALA A 165 3.25 5.48 -6.91
C ALA A 165 1.89 4.88 -6.49
N SER A 166 1.55 3.68 -6.98
CA SER A 166 0.31 3.00 -6.60
C SER A 166 0.26 2.70 -5.09
N PRO A 167 -0.89 2.79 -4.42
CA PRO A 167 -0.99 2.54 -3.00
C PRO A 167 -0.79 1.05 -2.66
N GLY A 168 0.18 0.78 -1.78
CA GLY A 168 0.37 -0.52 -1.16
C GLY A 168 0.65 -1.62 -2.17
N ILE A 169 -0.19 -2.66 -2.08
CA ILE A 169 -0.23 -3.84 -2.94
C ILE A 169 -1.43 -3.79 -3.90
N GLU A 170 -2.15 -2.66 -3.92
CA GLU A 170 -3.45 -2.53 -4.55
C GLU A 170 -3.30 -1.95 -5.96
N PRO A 171 -4.26 -2.25 -6.86
CA PRO A 171 -4.34 -1.58 -8.14
C PRO A 171 -4.67 -0.09 -7.97
N VAL A 172 -4.38 0.69 -9.01
CA VAL A 172 -4.72 2.12 -9.02
C VAL A 172 -6.22 2.25 -9.28
N ALA A 173 -6.87 3.18 -8.59
CA ALA A 173 -8.30 3.40 -8.75
C ALA A 173 -8.67 3.93 -10.15
N ALA A 174 -7.76 4.69 -10.79
CA ALA A 174 -7.96 5.32 -12.08
C ALA A 174 -6.60 5.65 -12.73
N ASN A 175 -6.49 5.59 -14.06
CA ASN A 175 -5.28 6.03 -14.77
C ASN A 175 -5.21 7.54 -14.99
N ALA A 176 -6.33 8.25 -14.87
CA ALA A 176 -6.40 9.70 -14.83
C ALA A 176 -7.49 10.14 -13.85
N TYR A 177 -7.18 11.03 -12.93
CA TYR A 177 -8.13 11.51 -11.92
C TYR A 177 -7.79 12.92 -11.42
N THR A 178 -8.74 13.54 -10.73
CA THR A 178 -8.52 14.84 -10.08
C THR A 178 -8.07 14.62 -8.64
N HIS A 179 -6.85 15.04 -8.33
CA HIS A 179 -6.32 15.09 -6.96
C HIS A 179 -6.62 16.45 -6.32
N LYS A 180 -7.54 16.47 -5.36
CA LYS A 180 -7.85 17.68 -4.58
C LYS A 180 -6.86 17.83 -3.43
N THR A 181 -6.21 18.97 -3.35
CA THR A 181 -5.35 19.39 -2.26
C THR A 181 -5.90 20.65 -1.61
N LEU A 182 -5.34 21.05 -0.46
CA LEU A 182 -5.67 22.32 0.18
C LEU A 182 -5.38 23.54 -0.72
N SER A 183 -4.41 23.42 -1.64
CA SER A 183 -3.97 24.49 -2.55
C SER A 183 -4.66 24.47 -3.92
N GLY A 184 -5.55 23.50 -4.19
CA GLY A 184 -6.22 23.40 -5.49
C GLY A 184 -6.51 21.97 -5.93
N SER A 185 -7.17 21.83 -7.08
CA SER A 185 -7.48 20.54 -7.70
C SER A 185 -6.55 20.31 -8.89
N PHE A 186 -5.84 19.19 -8.88
CA PHE A 186 -4.82 18.87 -9.88
C PHE A 186 -5.18 17.63 -10.68
N ALA A 187 -5.10 17.71 -12.00
CA ALA A 187 -5.19 16.53 -12.85
C ALA A 187 -3.93 15.67 -12.67
N VAL A 188 -4.11 14.40 -12.29
CA VAL A 188 -3.05 13.40 -12.19
C VAL A 188 -3.25 12.38 -13.30
N LYS A 189 -2.18 12.07 -14.02
CA LYS A 189 -2.13 11.08 -15.11
C LYS A 189 -1.14 9.99 -14.73
N SER A 190 -1.41 8.75 -15.12
CA SER A 190 -0.43 7.67 -15.02
C SER A 190 0.76 7.96 -15.94
N PRO A 191 2.00 8.06 -15.41
CA PRO A 191 3.17 8.35 -16.23
C PRO A 191 3.48 7.20 -17.21
N TYR A 192 3.14 5.96 -16.83
CA TYR A 192 3.35 4.78 -17.68
C TYR A 192 2.35 4.73 -18.83
N LEU A 193 1.09 5.12 -18.57
CA LEU A 193 0.11 5.24 -19.63
C LEU A 193 0.46 6.40 -20.56
N GLU A 194 0.91 7.53 -20.03
CA GLU A 194 1.34 8.68 -20.84
C GLU A 194 2.46 8.30 -21.80
N LYS A 195 3.49 7.59 -21.31
CA LYS A 195 4.55 7.05 -22.15
C LYS A 195 4.01 6.14 -23.26
N LEU A 196 3.10 5.23 -22.95
CA LEU A 196 2.48 4.35 -23.96
C LEU A 196 1.70 5.14 -25.02
N LEU A 197 0.92 6.15 -24.60
CA LEU A 197 0.16 6.99 -25.51
C LEU A 197 1.10 7.80 -26.42
N GLN A 198 2.24 8.28 -25.91
CA GLN A 198 3.26 8.97 -26.70
C GLN A 198 3.85 8.05 -27.77
N GLU A 199 4.21 6.82 -27.40
CA GLU A 199 4.75 5.81 -28.32
C GLU A 199 3.76 5.48 -29.46
N LYS A 200 2.45 5.58 -29.21
CA LYS A 200 1.40 5.39 -30.21
C LYS A 200 1.01 6.65 -30.97
N GLY A 201 1.59 7.81 -30.64
CA GLY A 201 1.16 9.10 -31.20
C GLY A 201 -0.26 9.52 -30.79
N MET A 202 -0.77 8.96 -29.70
CA MET A 202 -2.12 9.19 -29.16
C MET A 202 -2.12 9.99 -27.84
N ASP A 203 -0.96 10.56 -27.45
CA ASP A 203 -0.87 11.49 -26.32
C ASP A 203 -1.42 12.87 -26.70
N ASN A 204 -2.75 13.00 -26.65
CA ASN A 204 -3.45 14.23 -26.94
C ASN A 204 -4.62 14.46 -25.96
N GLU A 205 -5.11 15.70 -25.94
CA GLU A 205 -6.14 16.14 -24.99
C GLU A 205 -7.46 15.39 -25.13
N ASP A 206 -7.85 15.02 -26.35
CA ASP A 206 -9.11 14.30 -26.60
C ASP A 206 -9.05 12.90 -25.99
N VAL A 207 -7.91 12.21 -26.11
CA VAL A 207 -7.68 10.90 -25.49
C VAL A 207 -7.68 11.01 -23.96
N TRP A 208 -6.96 11.97 -23.38
CA TRP A 208 -6.95 12.15 -21.92
C TRP A 208 -8.30 12.56 -21.35
N SER A 209 -9.04 13.43 -22.04
CA SER A 209 -10.41 13.80 -21.68
C SER A 209 -11.35 12.59 -21.77
N SER A 210 -11.17 11.75 -22.77
CA SER A 210 -11.90 10.49 -22.91
C SER A 210 -11.60 9.51 -21.77
N ILE A 211 -10.33 9.34 -21.40
CA ILE A 211 -9.93 8.50 -20.24
C ILE A 211 -10.55 9.05 -18.96
N TYR A 212 -10.46 10.36 -18.72
CA TYR A 212 -10.99 11.00 -17.53
C TYR A 212 -12.52 10.85 -17.41
N THR A 213 -13.25 11.08 -18.50
CA THR A 213 -14.72 10.96 -18.51
C THR A 213 -15.20 9.51 -18.41
N ASN A 214 -14.35 8.53 -18.71
CA ASN A 214 -14.56 7.11 -18.46
C ASN A 214 -13.91 6.67 -17.14
N GLU A 215 -13.87 7.55 -16.13
CA GLU A 215 -13.41 7.25 -14.77
C GLU A 215 -11.97 6.73 -14.69
N GLY A 216 -11.12 7.18 -15.61
CA GLY A 216 -9.73 6.75 -15.71
C GLY A 216 -9.53 5.40 -16.40
N SER A 217 -10.59 4.81 -16.97
CA SER A 217 -10.50 3.58 -17.77
C SER A 217 -9.85 3.83 -19.13
N VAL A 218 -9.20 2.80 -19.67
CA VAL A 218 -8.69 2.76 -21.04
C VAL A 218 -9.34 1.68 -21.89
N GLN A 219 -10.31 0.95 -21.34
CA GLN A 219 -10.87 -0.25 -21.98
C GLN A 219 -11.61 0.07 -23.29
N HIS A 220 -12.16 1.28 -23.40
CA HIS A 220 -12.87 1.79 -24.57
C HIS A 220 -11.97 2.30 -25.70
N LEU A 221 -10.65 2.38 -25.51
CA LEU A 221 -9.74 2.93 -26.51
C LEU A 221 -9.37 1.87 -27.56
N ASP A 222 -9.92 1.98 -28.78
CA ASP A 222 -9.79 0.95 -29.84
C ASP A 222 -8.35 0.77 -30.38
N PHE A 223 -7.50 1.77 -30.23
CA PHE A 223 -6.11 1.73 -30.69
C PHE A 223 -5.16 1.01 -29.71
N LEU A 224 -5.63 0.67 -28.51
CA LEU A 224 -4.90 -0.16 -27.55
C LEU A 224 -5.18 -1.63 -27.82
N SER A 225 -4.14 -2.44 -27.81
CA SER A 225 -4.24 -3.90 -27.81
C SER A 225 -4.89 -4.42 -26.52
N ALA A 226 -5.35 -5.67 -26.54
CA ALA A 226 -5.91 -6.32 -25.35
C ALA A 226 -4.90 -6.36 -24.19
N ASP A 227 -3.65 -6.71 -24.47
CA ASP A 227 -2.59 -6.77 -23.45
C ASP A 227 -2.32 -5.39 -22.83
N GLU A 228 -2.26 -4.33 -23.64
CA GLU A 228 -2.10 -2.96 -23.14
C GLU A 228 -3.30 -2.54 -22.27
N LYS A 229 -4.53 -2.88 -22.68
CA LYS A 229 -5.72 -2.63 -21.87
C LYS A 229 -5.67 -3.39 -20.54
N ASP A 230 -5.19 -4.63 -20.55
CA ASP A 230 -5.06 -5.47 -19.35
C ASP A 230 -4.01 -4.93 -18.35
N VAL A 231 -2.93 -4.30 -18.83
CA VAL A 231 -1.93 -3.62 -17.99
C VAL A 231 -2.53 -2.44 -17.23
N PHE A 232 -3.42 -1.70 -17.87
CA PHE A 232 -3.98 -0.44 -17.35
C PHE A 232 -5.42 -0.60 -16.85
N LYS A 233 -5.87 -1.81 -16.50
CA LYS A 233 -7.14 -2.00 -15.79
C LYS A 233 -7.12 -1.24 -14.46
N THR A 234 -8.21 -0.55 -14.18
CA THR A 234 -8.45 0.11 -12.90
C THR A 234 -8.86 -0.89 -11.82
N ALA A 235 -8.83 -0.47 -10.56
CA ALA A 235 -9.16 -1.33 -9.42
C ALA A 235 -10.51 -2.05 -9.53
N PHE A 236 -11.52 -1.41 -10.13
CA PHE A 236 -12.86 -1.98 -10.33
C PHE A 236 -12.99 -2.83 -11.60
N GLU A 237 -12.00 -2.80 -12.49
CA GLU A 237 -11.96 -3.61 -13.71
C GLU A 237 -11.16 -4.89 -13.54
N ILE A 238 -10.30 -4.96 -12.52
CA ILE A 238 -9.57 -6.16 -12.14
C ILE A 238 -10.52 -7.15 -11.47
N ASP A 239 -10.40 -8.42 -11.81
CA ASP A 239 -11.01 -9.53 -11.12
C ASP A 239 -10.35 -9.71 -9.74
N GLN A 240 -11.15 -9.48 -8.71
CA GLN A 240 -10.72 -9.46 -7.31
C GLN A 240 -10.14 -10.80 -6.83
N ARG A 241 -10.43 -11.91 -7.52
CA ARG A 241 -9.80 -13.21 -7.26
C ARG A 241 -8.29 -13.17 -7.48
N TRP A 242 -7.79 -12.36 -8.41
CA TRP A 242 -6.35 -12.15 -8.59
C TRP A 242 -5.72 -11.39 -7.43
N LEU A 243 -6.42 -10.40 -6.84
CA LEU A 243 -5.93 -9.70 -5.65
C LEU A 243 -5.79 -10.67 -4.47
N VAL A 244 -6.79 -11.54 -4.28
CA VAL A 244 -6.78 -12.61 -3.27
C VAL A 244 -5.68 -13.63 -3.56
N GLU A 245 -5.47 -14.00 -4.82
CA GLU A 245 -4.39 -14.91 -5.24
C GLU A 245 -3.02 -14.33 -4.88
N HIS A 246 -2.75 -13.08 -5.25
CA HIS A 246 -1.50 -12.41 -4.91
C HIS A 246 -1.31 -12.26 -3.41
N ALA A 247 -2.39 -11.95 -2.67
CA ALA A 247 -2.37 -11.86 -1.22
C ALA A 247 -2.06 -13.21 -0.56
N GLY A 248 -2.65 -14.30 -1.05
CA GLY A 248 -2.34 -15.66 -0.62
C GLY A 248 -0.87 -16.01 -0.89
N ASP A 249 -0.37 -15.72 -2.08
CA ASP A 249 1.02 -15.99 -2.47
C ASP A 249 2.06 -15.31 -1.58
N ARG A 250 1.78 -14.07 -1.13
CA ARG A 250 2.70 -13.31 -0.28
C ARG A 250 2.54 -13.56 1.22
N THR A 251 1.40 -14.13 1.65
CA THR A 251 1.08 -14.35 3.07
C THR A 251 2.17 -15.13 3.83
N PRO A 252 2.79 -16.20 3.28
CA PRO A 252 3.87 -16.92 3.97
C PRO A 252 5.10 -16.06 4.29
N PHE A 253 5.29 -14.95 3.58
CA PHE A 253 6.42 -14.03 3.77
C PHE A 253 6.11 -12.87 4.72
N ILE A 254 4.87 -12.75 5.21
CA ILE A 254 4.44 -11.65 6.08
C ILE A 254 4.09 -12.21 7.47
N CYS A 255 4.92 -11.87 8.48
CA CYS A 255 4.71 -12.39 9.84
C CYS A 255 3.44 -11.82 10.49
N GLN A 256 3.11 -10.55 10.23
CA GLN A 256 1.84 -9.95 10.65
C GLN A 256 0.77 -10.19 9.57
N ALA A 257 0.06 -9.17 9.09
CA ALA A 257 -0.96 -9.31 8.06
C ALA A 257 -0.84 -8.22 6.97
N GLN A 258 -1.85 -8.12 6.10
CA GLN A 258 -1.91 -7.16 5.00
C GLN A 258 -3.30 -6.53 4.93
N SER A 259 -3.34 -5.21 4.78
CA SER A 259 -4.56 -4.48 4.45
C SER A 259 -4.90 -4.77 3.00
N LEU A 260 -5.91 -5.60 2.77
CA LEU A 260 -6.37 -5.97 1.44
C LEU A 260 -7.78 -5.44 1.22
N ASN A 261 -7.93 -4.37 0.45
CA ASN A 261 -9.21 -3.96 -0.07
C ASN A 261 -9.65 -4.88 -1.22
N VAL A 262 -10.97 -4.99 -1.39
CA VAL A 262 -11.59 -5.57 -2.59
C VAL A 262 -12.54 -4.54 -3.20
N PHE A 263 -12.57 -4.47 -4.52
CA PHE A 263 -13.31 -3.47 -5.30
C PHE A 263 -14.40 -4.19 -6.09
N LEU A 264 -15.66 -4.02 -5.68
CA LEU A 264 -16.78 -4.75 -6.23
C LEU A 264 -17.88 -3.80 -6.69
N PRO A 265 -18.59 -4.10 -7.79
CA PRO A 265 -19.73 -3.29 -8.18
C PRO A 265 -20.88 -3.43 -7.17
N ALA A 266 -21.72 -2.40 -7.05
CA ALA A 266 -22.84 -2.39 -6.09
C ALA A 266 -23.85 -3.54 -6.29
N ASN A 267 -23.90 -4.14 -7.48
CA ASN A 267 -24.77 -5.25 -7.84
C ASN A 267 -24.06 -6.62 -7.82
N VAL A 268 -22.90 -6.74 -7.16
CA VAL A 268 -22.18 -8.02 -7.04
C VAL A 268 -23.09 -9.13 -6.50
N HIS A 269 -23.02 -10.31 -7.11
CA HIS A 269 -23.82 -11.45 -6.65
C HIS A 269 -23.26 -12.00 -5.33
N LYS A 270 -24.15 -12.45 -4.43
CA LYS A 270 -23.76 -12.95 -3.10
C LYS A 270 -22.82 -14.16 -3.17
N SER A 271 -22.95 -15.00 -4.21
CA SER A 271 -22.03 -16.13 -4.42
C SER A 271 -20.60 -15.66 -4.66
N ASP A 272 -20.43 -14.60 -5.44
CA ASP A 272 -19.11 -14.12 -5.84
C ASP A 272 -18.44 -13.43 -4.65
N LEU A 273 -19.22 -12.63 -3.91
CA LEU A 273 -18.76 -12.07 -2.64
C LEU A 273 -18.35 -13.17 -1.65
N HIS A 274 -19.16 -14.23 -1.51
CA HIS A 274 -18.83 -15.37 -0.66
C HIS A 274 -17.55 -16.07 -1.13
N GLN A 275 -17.41 -16.32 -2.44
CA GLN A 275 -16.25 -17.00 -3.01
C GLN A 275 -14.96 -16.22 -2.76
N ILE A 276 -14.97 -14.90 -2.92
CA ILE A 276 -13.80 -14.04 -2.63
C ILE A 276 -13.36 -14.19 -1.17
N HIS A 277 -14.31 -14.15 -0.23
CA HIS A 277 -14.00 -14.31 1.20
C HIS A 277 -13.53 -15.72 1.54
N TRP A 278 -14.18 -16.73 0.95
CA TRP A 278 -13.80 -18.14 1.12
C TRP A 278 -12.39 -18.41 0.59
N ASP A 279 -12.07 -17.91 -0.60
CA ASP A 279 -10.75 -18.08 -1.21
C ASP A 279 -9.66 -17.38 -0.39
N ALA A 280 -9.93 -16.19 0.14
CA ALA A 280 -9.01 -15.49 1.02
C ALA A 280 -8.71 -16.32 2.29
N TRP A 281 -9.75 -16.86 2.93
CA TRP A 281 -9.61 -17.75 4.08
C TRP A 281 -8.85 -19.04 3.72
N ALA A 282 -9.23 -19.71 2.63
CA ALA A 282 -8.64 -20.97 2.19
C ALA A 282 -7.16 -20.83 1.82
N LYS A 283 -6.74 -19.65 1.33
CA LYS A 283 -5.34 -19.32 1.02
C LYS A 283 -4.54 -18.80 2.22
N GLY A 284 -5.16 -18.70 3.40
CA GLY A 284 -4.52 -18.28 4.64
C GLY A 284 -4.35 -16.78 4.79
N VAL A 285 -5.02 -15.96 3.97
CA VAL A 285 -5.01 -14.50 4.12
C VAL A 285 -5.60 -14.15 5.48
N LYS A 286 -4.80 -13.50 6.34
CA LYS A 286 -5.14 -13.26 7.75
C LYS A 286 -6.22 -12.18 7.94
N SER A 287 -6.43 -11.32 6.95
CA SER A 287 -7.28 -10.14 7.04
C SER A 287 -7.76 -9.67 5.66
N LEU A 288 -9.01 -9.19 5.61
CA LEU A 288 -9.53 -8.32 4.55
C LEU A 288 -9.83 -6.96 5.18
N TYR A 289 -9.76 -5.89 4.40
CA TYR A 289 -9.95 -4.53 4.90
C TYR A 289 -11.30 -3.94 4.47
N TYR A 290 -11.35 -3.04 3.47
CA TYR A 290 -12.61 -2.54 2.95
C TYR A 290 -13.11 -3.34 1.75
N CYS A 291 -14.42 -3.58 1.73
CA CYS A 291 -15.14 -3.87 0.49
C CYS A 291 -15.58 -2.53 -0.11
N ARG A 292 -14.84 -2.05 -1.10
CA ARG A 292 -15.12 -0.81 -1.82
C ARG A 292 -16.19 -1.08 -2.87
N SER A 293 -17.27 -0.32 -2.82
CA SER A 293 -18.33 -0.36 -3.82
C SER A 293 -18.47 0.97 -4.53
N LYS A 294 -18.58 0.96 -5.86
CA LYS A 294 -19.00 2.16 -6.58
C LYS A 294 -20.46 2.44 -6.25
N SER A 295 -20.73 3.62 -5.69
CA SER A 295 -22.10 4.16 -5.74
C SER A 295 -22.46 4.42 -7.21
N ILE A 296 -23.73 4.21 -7.59
CA ILE A 296 -24.23 4.64 -8.90
C ILE A 296 -24.22 6.18 -8.88
N GLN A 297 -23.11 6.80 -9.24
CA GLN A 297 -22.95 8.26 -9.28
C GLN A 297 -22.83 8.78 -10.72
N ARG A 298 -23.21 10.06 -10.88
CA ARG A 298 -23.31 10.73 -12.18
C ARG A 298 -21.93 10.84 -12.84
N ALA A 299 -21.88 10.52 -14.13
CA ALA A 299 -20.71 10.64 -14.98
C ALA A 299 -20.01 12.00 -14.82
N GLU A 300 -18.68 11.97 -14.65
CA GLU A 300 -17.86 13.18 -14.70
C GLU A 300 -17.84 13.74 -16.14
N SER A 301 -17.90 15.06 -16.28
CA SER A 301 -17.99 15.72 -17.60
C SER A 301 -16.63 16.20 -18.11
N ALA A 302 -16.46 16.23 -19.44
CA ALA A 302 -15.27 16.82 -20.08
C ALA A 302 -15.04 18.29 -19.66
N ALA A 303 -16.11 19.03 -19.35
CA ALA A 303 -16.01 20.37 -18.80
C ALA A 303 -15.36 20.41 -17.40
N SER A 304 -15.45 19.33 -16.62
CA SER A 304 -14.75 19.18 -15.33
C SER A 304 -13.25 19.02 -15.54
N TRP A 305 -12.83 18.18 -16.49
CA TRP A 305 -11.43 17.99 -16.86
C TRP A 305 -10.76 19.31 -17.25
N HIS A 306 -11.37 20.05 -18.19
CA HIS A 306 -10.81 21.32 -18.65
C HIS A 306 -10.69 22.35 -17.53
N ARG A 307 -11.65 22.42 -16.59
CA ARG A 307 -11.57 23.34 -15.45
C ARG A 307 -10.41 23.00 -14.52
N THR A 308 -10.21 21.72 -14.18
CA THR A 308 -9.10 21.28 -13.33
C THR A 308 -7.75 21.57 -13.98
N LYS A 309 -7.62 21.31 -15.29
CA LYS A 309 -6.38 21.58 -16.01
C LYS A 309 -6.06 23.08 -16.08
N THR A 310 -7.03 23.94 -16.41
CA THR A 310 -6.80 25.39 -16.44
C THR A 310 -6.35 25.93 -15.08
N ALA A 311 -6.82 25.33 -13.97
CA ALA A 311 -6.36 25.67 -12.63
C ALA A 311 -4.89 25.24 -12.38
N ASN A 312 -4.46 24.10 -12.94
CA ASN A 312 -3.07 23.65 -12.87
C ASN A 312 -2.11 24.54 -13.66
N ASP A 313 -2.47 24.87 -14.89
CA ASP A 313 -1.61 25.66 -15.79
C ASP A 313 -1.42 27.10 -15.27
N ALA A 314 -2.33 27.59 -14.42
CA ALA A 314 -2.26 28.91 -13.79
C ALA A 314 -1.36 28.99 -12.54
N HIS A 315 -0.91 27.86 -11.98
CA HIS A 315 -0.12 27.82 -10.74
C HIS A 315 1.26 27.16 -10.95
N ALA A 316 2.29 27.99 -11.14
CA ALA A 316 3.69 27.61 -10.93
C ALA A 316 3.93 27.25 -9.45
N PRO A 317 4.93 26.40 -9.10
CA PRO A 317 5.07 25.85 -7.76
C PRO A 317 5.42 26.97 -6.75
N GLN A 318 4.42 27.42 -5.99
CA GLN A 318 4.66 28.25 -4.81
C GLN A 318 4.96 27.35 -3.62
N GLN A 319 6.00 27.75 -2.86
CA GLN A 319 6.38 27.13 -1.61
C GLN A 319 5.19 27.12 -0.64
N LEU A 320 4.99 25.97 0.01
CA LEU A 320 3.95 25.73 1.01
C LEU A 320 4.12 26.70 2.20
N GLU A 321 3.26 27.72 2.30
CA GLU A 321 3.01 28.42 3.56
C GLU A 321 1.86 27.71 4.30
N LEU A 322 2.16 27.19 5.48
CA LEU A 322 1.18 26.54 6.37
C LEU A 322 0.34 27.61 7.07
N GLY A 323 -0.79 27.97 6.46
CA GLY A 323 -1.80 28.86 7.06
C GLY A 323 -2.68 28.14 8.09
N GLU A 324 -2.96 28.86 9.19
CA GLU A 324 -3.74 28.42 10.36
C GLU A 324 -5.25 28.48 10.12
N GLU A 325 -5.88 27.48 9.48
CA GLU A 325 -7.33 27.26 9.65
C GLU A 325 -7.72 25.77 9.52
N PRO A 326 -8.61 25.25 10.39
CA PRO A 326 -9.06 23.86 10.30
C PRO A 326 -10.17 23.75 9.25
N LYS A 327 -9.83 23.32 8.03
CA LYS A 327 -10.80 23.01 6.97
C LYS A 327 -10.98 21.50 6.79
N LYS A 328 -12.24 21.11 6.61
CA LYS A 328 -12.75 19.72 6.53
C LYS A 328 -11.91 18.88 5.56
N TYR A 329 -11.42 17.74 6.05
CA TYR A 329 -10.73 16.72 5.25
C TYR A 329 -11.78 15.96 4.42
N GLU A 330 -11.89 16.27 3.13
CA GLU A 330 -12.58 15.38 2.18
C GLU A 330 -11.58 14.33 1.70
N GLU A 331 -11.97 13.05 1.78
CA GLU A 331 -11.10 11.91 1.45
C GLU A 331 -10.62 11.95 0.00
N CYS A 332 -9.32 11.73 -0.20
CA CYS A 332 -8.68 11.64 -1.51
C CYS A 332 -9.26 10.47 -2.33
N LEU A 333 -9.38 10.62 -3.65
CA LEU A 333 -9.79 9.54 -4.56
C LEU A 333 -8.86 8.31 -4.52
N ALA A 334 -7.59 8.48 -4.17
CA ALA A 334 -6.67 7.37 -3.91
C ALA A 334 -7.00 6.61 -2.60
N CYS A 335 -7.81 7.21 -1.73
CA CYS A 335 -8.33 6.64 -0.48
C CYS A 335 -9.80 6.16 -0.61
N GLN A 336 -10.49 6.46 -1.71
CA GLN A 336 -11.89 6.07 -2.00
C GLN A 336 -11.95 4.74 -2.73
#